data_AF-A0A3Q0R7S8-F1
#
_entry.id   AF-A0A3Q0R7S8-F1
#
_cell.length_a   1.000
_cell.length_b   1.000
_cell.length_c   1.000
_cell.angle_alpha   90.00
_cell.angle_beta   90.00
_cell.angle_gamma   90.00
#
_symmetry.space_group_name_H-M   'P 1'
#
loop_
_entity.id
_entity.type
_entity.pdbx_description
1 polymer ?
#
loop_
_entity_poly.entity_id
_entity_poly.type
_entity_poly.pdbx_seq_one_letter_code
_entity_poly.pdbx_strand_id
1 'polypeptide(L)'
;ELFLKDDWMQQVELQVEVQNQQQPYLDHPERFDMFCQLLCKNGLAGHCYWEVEWEGKVDVAVTHRGILRKGYSSAARFGGNDQSWSLNCSDEGYSAWHDDRETPICSSSISNRVAVYVDCPAGTLSFYRVSSDTLIHLHTFNITFTQLLYPGFRVWEGSVTLCSFK
;
A
#
# COMPACT_ATOMS: atom_id res chain seq x y z
N GLU A 1 -4.01 -7.19 14.96
CA GLU A 1 -2.64 -6.80 15.31
C GLU A 1 -1.66 -7.83 14.76
N LEU A 2 -1.10 -7.57 13.58
CA LEU A 2 0.24 -8.04 13.31
C LEU A 2 1.20 -7.05 13.97
N PHE A 3 1.19 -7.00 15.31
CA PHE A 3 2.41 -6.60 16.00
C PHE A 3 3.28 -7.85 15.95
N LEU A 4 4.16 -7.89 14.94
CA LEU A 4 5.39 -8.67 14.99
C LEU A 4 6.02 -8.39 16.36
N LYS A 5 5.95 -9.40 17.22
CA LYS A 5 6.76 -9.51 18.43
C LYS A 5 8.20 -9.72 17.94
N ASP A 6 8.99 -8.70 18.21
CA ASP A 6 10.40 -8.75 18.60
C ASP A 6 11.38 -9.64 17.81
N ASP A 7 12.43 -8.96 17.34
CA ASP A 7 13.82 -9.44 17.28
C ASP A 7 14.40 -10.17 16.07
N TRP A 8 13.77 -10.14 14.89
CA TRP A 8 14.45 -10.59 13.66
C TRP A 8 14.10 -9.74 12.43
N MET A 9 14.62 -8.49 12.38
CA MET A 9 14.74 -7.76 11.11
C MET A 9 15.96 -8.27 10.30
N GLN A 10 15.91 -9.54 9.94
CA GLN A 10 16.63 -10.14 8.81
C GLN A 10 15.79 -11.39 8.45
N GLN A 11 15.16 -11.39 7.27
CA GLN A 11 14.36 -12.50 6.70
C GLN A 11 12.96 -12.79 7.30
N VAL A 12 12.02 -11.85 7.21
CA VAL A 12 10.60 -12.23 7.19
C VAL A 12 9.90 -11.50 6.04
N GLU A 13 9.51 -12.27 5.02
CA GLU A 13 8.55 -11.86 3.99
C GLU A 13 7.27 -11.39 4.70
N LEU A 14 6.90 -10.11 4.54
CA LEU A 14 5.62 -9.63 5.04
C LEU A 14 4.54 -10.15 4.09
N GLN A 15 3.90 -11.28 4.43
CA GLN A 15 2.75 -11.83 3.71
C GLN A 15 1.45 -11.52 4.46
N VAL A 16 0.44 -11.07 3.74
CA VAL A 16 -0.88 -10.71 4.27
C VAL A 16 -1.94 -11.33 3.39
N GLU A 17 -2.90 -12.00 4.01
CA GLU A 17 -4.00 -12.70 3.34
C GLU A 17 -5.34 -12.36 3.98
N VAL A 18 -6.41 -12.43 3.20
CA VAL A 18 -7.78 -12.29 3.71
C VAL A 18 -8.19 -13.57 4.43
N GLN A 19 -8.77 -13.42 5.62
CA GLN A 19 -9.31 -14.51 6.42
C GLN A 19 -10.82 -14.37 6.55
N ASN A 20 -11.56 -15.45 6.37
CA ASN A 20 -13.03 -15.47 6.48
C ASN A 20 -13.53 -15.37 7.94
N GLN A 21 -12.65 -15.57 8.92
CA GLN A 21 -12.97 -15.51 10.34
C GLN A 21 -12.35 -14.27 10.99
N GLN A 22 -13.13 -13.62 11.86
CA GLN A 22 -12.65 -12.51 12.65
C GLN A 22 -11.50 -12.98 13.55
N GLN A 23 -10.33 -12.40 13.32
CA GLN A 23 -9.15 -12.68 14.12
C GLN A 23 -9.33 -12.10 15.53
N PRO A 24 -8.83 -12.77 16.59
CA PRO A 24 -9.04 -12.40 17.99
C PRO A 24 -8.16 -11.21 18.42
N TYR A 25 -8.04 -10.20 17.57
CA TYR A 25 -7.28 -9.00 17.85
C TYR A 25 -8.08 -8.04 18.72
N LEU A 26 -7.44 -7.57 19.79
CA LEU A 26 -8.01 -6.54 20.65
C LEU A 26 -8.26 -5.26 19.84
N ASP A 27 -9.26 -4.49 20.27
CA ASP A 27 -9.47 -3.17 19.70
C ASP A 27 -8.30 -2.26 20.09
N HIS A 28 -7.83 -1.50 19.10
CA HIS A 28 -6.71 -0.58 19.24
C HIS A 28 -7.00 0.68 18.41
N PRO A 29 -6.64 1.88 18.88
CA PRO A 29 -6.88 3.13 18.14
C PRO A 29 -6.29 3.12 16.72
N GLU A 30 -5.07 2.58 16.56
CA GLU A 30 -4.39 2.49 15.26
C GLU A 30 -4.95 1.37 14.34
N ARG A 31 -5.89 0.54 14.81
CA ARG A 31 -6.44 -0.58 14.05
C ARG A 31 -7.57 -0.11 13.14
N PHE A 32 -7.50 -0.47 11.86
CA PHE A 32 -8.62 -0.37 10.94
C PHE A 32 -9.72 -1.38 11.30
N ASP A 33 -10.97 -0.91 11.41
CA ASP A 33 -12.12 -1.71 11.84
C ASP A 33 -13.02 -2.16 10.68
N MET A 34 -13.18 -1.32 9.65
CA MET A 34 -14.11 -1.55 8.54
C MET A 34 -13.45 -2.04 7.25
N PHE A 35 -12.25 -1.56 6.95
CA PHE A 35 -11.52 -1.96 5.75
C PHE A 35 -10.38 -2.90 6.12
N CYS A 36 -10.15 -3.94 5.32
CA CYS A 36 -9.03 -4.90 5.45
C CYS A 36 -7.68 -4.25 5.14
N GLN A 37 -7.33 -3.22 5.91
CA GLN A 37 -6.17 -2.36 5.74
C GLN A 37 -5.15 -2.59 6.85
N LEU A 38 -3.89 -2.45 6.50
CA LEU A 38 -2.79 -2.41 7.45
C LEU A 38 -1.77 -1.36 7.03
N LEU A 39 -0.99 -0.94 8.02
CA LEU A 39 0.07 0.05 7.85
C LEU A 39 1.36 -0.50 8.41
N CYS A 40 2.45 -0.33 7.68
CA CYS A 40 3.80 -0.60 8.17
C CYS A 40 4.15 0.36 9.33
N LYS A 41 4.95 -0.13 10.27
CA LYS A 41 5.33 0.64 11.47
C LYS A 41 6.32 1.77 11.15
N ASN A 42 7.20 1.56 10.19
CA ASN A 42 8.30 2.47 9.88
C ASN A 42 7.86 3.47 8.82
N GLY A 43 8.13 4.75 9.10
CA GLY A 43 7.95 5.82 8.12
C GLY A 43 9.07 5.83 7.09
N LEU A 44 8.75 6.31 5.89
CA LEU A 44 9.67 6.46 4.76
C LEU A 44 10.44 7.77 4.90
N ALA A 45 11.75 7.71 4.63
CA ALA A 45 12.64 8.86 4.63
C ALA A 45 13.71 8.74 3.54
N GLY A 46 14.06 9.85 2.90
CA GLY A 46 15.05 9.87 1.84
C GLY A 46 14.50 9.28 0.53
N HIS A 47 15.21 8.31 -0.03
CA HIS A 47 14.75 7.54 -1.19
C HIS A 47 14.41 6.14 -0.73
N CYS A 48 13.18 5.70 -0.95
CA CYS A 48 12.74 4.38 -0.55
C CYS A 48 12.24 3.61 -1.77
N TYR A 49 12.61 2.34 -1.85
CA TYR A 49 12.16 1.44 -2.89
C TYR A 49 11.68 0.14 -2.27
N TRP A 50 10.51 -0.33 -2.68
CA TRP A 50 10.08 -1.67 -2.32
C TRP A 50 9.23 -2.30 -3.40
N GLU A 51 9.17 -3.62 -3.36
CA GLU A 51 8.41 -4.42 -4.31
C GLU A 51 7.49 -5.34 -3.55
N VAL A 52 6.28 -5.48 -4.08
CA VAL A 52 5.30 -6.44 -3.57
C VAL A 52 4.77 -7.31 -4.68
N GLU A 53 4.66 -8.59 -4.37
CA GLU A 53 3.83 -9.54 -5.09
C GLU A 53 2.41 -9.49 -4.55
N TRP A 54 1.42 -9.62 -5.42
CA TRP A 54 0.01 -9.54 -5.06
C TRP A 54 -0.82 -10.54 -5.86
N GLU A 55 -1.92 -10.99 -5.26
CA GLU A 55 -2.91 -11.88 -5.86
C GLU A 55 -4.31 -11.34 -5.57
N GLY A 56 -5.24 -11.51 -6.52
CA GLY A 56 -6.63 -11.09 -6.35
C GLY A 56 -6.80 -9.58 -6.54
N LYS A 57 -7.26 -8.87 -5.50
CA LYS A 57 -7.51 -7.43 -5.55
C LYS A 57 -6.91 -6.73 -4.34
N VAL A 58 -5.87 -5.93 -4.59
CA VAL A 58 -5.04 -5.31 -3.55
C VAL A 58 -4.86 -3.82 -3.83
N ASP A 59 -4.88 -3.00 -2.78
CA ASP A 59 -4.40 -1.63 -2.83
C ASP A 59 -3.01 -1.54 -2.19
N VAL A 60 -2.03 -1.05 -2.95
CA VAL A 60 -0.70 -0.70 -2.45
C VAL A 60 -0.68 0.81 -2.22
N ALA A 61 -0.45 1.24 -0.99
CA ALA A 61 -0.63 2.63 -0.60
C ALA A 61 0.58 3.20 0.14
N VAL A 62 0.67 4.52 0.12
CA VAL A 62 1.38 5.30 1.13
C VAL A 62 0.43 6.34 1.71
N THR A 63 0.57 6.60 3.00
CA THR A 63 -0.33 7.51 3.70
C THR A 63 0.38 8.23 4.83
N HIS A 64 -0.11 9.42 5.18
CA HIS A 64 0.22 10.03 6.46
C HIS A 64 -0.36 9.21 7.62
N ARG A 65 0.31 9.27 8.77
CA ARG A 65 -0.12 8.51 9.95
C ARG A 65 -1.53 8.87 10.43
N GLY A 66 -1.95 10.12 10.18
CA GLY A 66 -3.22 10.69 10.61
C GLY A 66 -4.48 10.18 9.90
N ILE A 67 -4.36 9.26 8.93
CA ILE A 67 -5.53 8.67 8.26
C ILE A 67 -6.53 8.10 9.27
N LEU A 68 -7.80 8.35 9.02
CA LEU A 68 -8.87 7.85 9.88
C LEU A 68 -8.84 6.32 9.93
N ARG A 69 -8.91 5.75 11.14
CA ARG A 69 -8.83 4.30 11.34
C ARG A 69 -10.18 3.64 11.49
N LYS A 70 -11.23 4.41 11.83
CA LYS A 70 -12.51 3.87 12.27
C LYS A 70 -13.67 4.30 11.37
N GLY A 71 -14.62 3.41 11.20
CA GLY A 71 -15.89 3.67 10.52
C GLY A 71 -15.87 3.47 9.00
N TYR A 72 -17.07 3.42 8.43
CA TYR A 72 -17.29 3.19 7.00
C TYR A 72 -17.38 4.52 6.26
N SER A 73 -16.22 5.07 5.91
CA SER A 73 -16.09 6.34 5.20
C SER A 73 -14.90 6.31 4.24
N SER A 74 -14.99 7.04 3.13
CA SER A 74 -13.85 7.26 2.22
C SER A 74 -12.65 7.85 2.97
N ALA A 75 -12.89 8.65 4.01
CA ALA A 75 -11.86 9.22 4.88
C ALA A 75 -10.96 8.17 5.56
N ALA A 76 -11.48 6.94 5.79
CA ALA A 76 -10.73 5.84 6.38
C ALA A 76 -10.13 4.87 5.35
N ARG A 77 -10.48 5.05 4.06
CA ARG A 77 -10.05 4.19 2.95
C ARG A 77 -8.79 4.74 2.29
N PHE A 78 -7.81 3.90 1.98
CA PHE A 78 -6.66 4.34 1.16
C PHE A 78 -7.10 4.91 -0.20
N GLY A 79 -6.58 6.08 -0.56
CA GLY A 79 -6.93 6.82 -1.77
C GLY A 79 -8.28 7.55 -1.71
N GLY A 80 -9.09 7.34 -0.67
CA GLY A 80 -10.38 8.00 -0.46
C GLY A 80 -10.29 9.34 0.30
N ASN A 81 -9.09 9.86 0.50
CA ASN A 81 -8.79 11.08 1.25
C ASN A 81 -7.54 11.76 0.68
N ASP A 82 -7.31 12.99 1.14
CA ASP A 82 -6.17 13.84 0.77
C ASP A 82 -4.85 13.45 1.47
N GLN A 83 -4.88 12.47 2.38
CA GLN A 83 -3.72 12.03 3.16
C GLN A 83 -3.09 10.73 2.63
N SER A 84 -3.68 10.11 1.62
CA SER A 84 -3.25 8.83 1.09
C SER A 84 -3.28 8.78 -0.43
N TRP A 85 -2.34 7.98 -0.96
CA TRP A 85 -2.16 7.72 -2.38
C TRP A 85 -2.02 6.22 -2.54
N SER A 86 -2.81 5.63 -3.45
CA SER A 86 -2.78 4.18 -3.65
C SER A 86 -2.85 3.78 -5.11
N LEU A 87 -2.33 2.59 -5.37
CA LEU A 87 -2.50 1.85 -6.61
C LEU A 87 -3.39 0.65 -6.32
N ASN A 88 -4.59 0.63 -6.91
CA ASN A 88 -5.41 -0.57 -6.98
C ASN A 88 -4.84 -1.50 -8.05
N CYS A 89 -4.62 -2.76 -7.68
CA CYS A 89 -4.13 -3.83 -8.54
C CYS A 89 -5.16 -4.95 -8.57
N SER A 90 -5.53 -5.41 -9.77
CA SER A 90 -6.37 -6.57 -9.98
C SER A 90 -6.08 -7.24 -11.32
N ASP A 91 -6.68 -8.42 -11.55
CA ASP A 91 -6.68 -9.10 -12.85
C ASP A 91 -7.39 -8.29 -13.95
N GLU A 92 -8.09 -7.21 -13.61
CA GLU A 92 -8.72 -6.29 -14.55
C GLU A 92 -7.79 -5.12 -14.94
N GLY A 93 -6.70 -4.90 -14.21
CA GLY A 93 -5.71 -3.87 -14.48
C GLY A 93 -5.30 -3.06 -13.25
N TYR A 94 -4.93 -1.80 -13.50
CA TYR A 94 -4.45 -0.89 -12.45
C TYR A 94 -5.23 0.42 -12.46
N SER A 95 -5.47 0.98 -11.27
CA SER A 95 -5.93 2.36 -11.14
C SER A 95 -5.26 3.07 -9.97
N ALA A 96 -4.91 4.33 -10.18
CA ALA A 96 -4.34 5.20 -9.15
C ALA A 96 -5.47 5.96 -8.44
N TRP A 97 -5.40 6.04 -7.12
CA TRP A 97 -6.42 6.68 -6.29
C TRP A 97 -5.82 7.70 -5.33
N HIS A 98 -6.45 8.88 -5.28
CA HIS A 98 -6.15 9.95 -4.32
C HIS A 98 -7.36 10.88 -4.21
N ASP A 99 -7.66 11.35 -3.00
CA ASP A 99 -8.78 12.28 -2.73
C ASP A 99 -10.12 11.82 -3.34
N ASP A 100 -10.39 10.51 -3.22
CA ASP A 100 -11.59 9.85 -3.75
C ASP A 100 -11.75 9.92 -5.28
N ARG A 101 -10.66 10.23 -5.98
CA ARG A 101 -10.61 10.26 -7.45
C ARG A 101 -9.82 9.09 -7.98
N GLU A 102 -10.45 8.36 -8.89
CA GLU A 102 -9.81 7.29 -9.65
C GLU A 102 -9.15 7.85 -10.92
N THR A 103 -7.93 7.38 -11.18
CA THR A 103 -7.24 7.54 -12.46
C THR A 103 -6.97 6.14 -13.03
N PRO A 104 -7.79 5.67 -13.98
CA PRO A 104 -7.55 4.39 -14.65
C PRO A 104 -6.22 4.40 -15.39
N ILE A 105 -5.47 3.30 -15.33
CA ILE A 105 -4.15 3.19 -15.97
C ILE A 105 -4.23 2.18 -17.10
N CYS A 106 -3.97 2.65 -18.33
CA CYS A 106 -3.87 1.77 -19.49
C CYS A 106 -2.53 1.03 -19.47
N SER A 107 -2.54 -0.25 -19.09
CA SER A 107 -1.39 -1.15 -19.21
C SER A 107 -1.65 -2.18 -20.30
N SER A 108 -0.64 -2.48 -21.12
CA SER A 108 -0.75 -3.51 -22.18
C SER A 108 -0.80 -4.94 -21.65
N SER A 109 -0.44 -5.13 -20.37
CA SER A 109 -0.39 -6.43 -19.70
C SER A 109 -0.37 -6.26 -18.19
N ILE A 110 -0.68 -7.34 -17.48
CA ILE A 110 -0.72 -7.39 -16.02
C ILE A 110 0.53 -8.14 -15.53
N SER A 111 1.00 -7.76 -14.35
CA SER A 111 1.98 -8.51 -13.58
C SER A 111 1.56 -8.49 -12.13
N ASN A 112 1.70 -9.64 -11.48
CA ASN A 112 1.39 -9.84 -10.06
C ASN A 112 2.47 -9.25 -9.15
N ARG A 113 3.36 -8.39 -9.69
CA ARG A 113 4.38 -7.68 -8.93
C ARG A 113 4.42 -6.21 -9.31
N VAL A 114 4.39 -5.36 -8.29
CA VAL A 114 4.52 -3.91 -8.44
C VAL A 114 5.65 -3.38 -7.56
N ALA A 115 6.32 -2.35 -8.06
CA ALA A 115 7.33 -1.62 -7.32
C ALA A 115 6.82 -0.23 -6.99
N VAL A 116 7.23 0.24 -5.82
CA VAL A 116 6.95 1.59 -5.35
C VAL A 116 8.26 2.29 -5.10
N TYR A 117 8.37 3.51 -5.61
CA TYR A 117 9.51 4.38 -5.40
C TYR A 117 9.05 5.70 -4.80
N VAL A 118 9.66 6.10 -3.69
CA VAL A 118 9.38 7.36 -3.00
C VAL A 118 10.65 8.17 -2.96
N ASP A 119 10.60 9.37 -3.53
CA ASP A 119 11.67 10.37 -3.50
C ASP A 119 11.20 11.53 -2.62
N CYS A 120 11.58 11.49 -1.33
CA CYS A 120 11.21 12.51 -0.37
C CYS A 120 11.76 13.90 -0.73
N PRO A 121 13.04 14.05 -1.12
CA PRO A 121 13.57 15.34 -1.58
C PRO A 121 12.83 15.92 -2.78
N ALA A 122 12.49 15.10 -3.78
CA ALA A 122 11.86 15.57 -5.01
C ALA A 122 10.34 15.72 -4.89
N GLY A 123 9.70 15.21 -3.83
CA GLY A 123 8.25 15.32 -3.73
C GLY A 123 7.51 14.29 -4.57
N THR A 124 8.06 13.09 -4.83
CA THR A 124 7.43 12.14 -5.76
C THR A 124 7.18 10.76 -5.17
N LEU A 125 6.07 10.17 -5.59
CA LEU A 125 5.69 8.78 -5.36
C LEU A 125 5.38 8.16 -6.72
N SER A 126 6.13 7.15 -7.11
CA SER A 126 5.96 6.48 -8.39
C SER A 126 5.65 5.00 -8.22
N PHE A 127 4.71 4.52 -9.01
CA PHE A 127 4.30 3.13 -9.08
C PHE A 127 4.73 2.52 -10.41
N TYR A 128 5.23 1.30 -10.36
CA TYR A 128 5.68 0.55 -11.52
C TYR A 128 5.13 -0.87 -11.49
N ARG A 129 4.84 -1.40 -12.67
CA ARG A 129 4.67 -2.82 -12.88
C ARG A 129 6.04 -3.45 -13.10
N VAL A 130 6.29 -4.59 -12.47
CA VAL A 130 7.54 -5.34 -12.64
C VAL A 130 7.29 -6.49 -13.59
N SER A 131 7.95 -6.52 -14.75
CA SER A 131 7.81 -7.59 -15.74
C SER A 131 9.19 -8.03 -16.20
N SER A 132 9.55 -9.30 -15.97
CA SER A 132 10.88 -9.85 -16.29
C SER A 132 12.02 -8.92 -15.82
N ASP A 133 11.97 -8.52 -14.56
CA ASP A 133 12.92 -7.60 -13.90
C ASP A 133 13.02 -6.20 -14.53
N THR A 134 12.09 -5.84 -15.41
CA THR A 134 11.96 -4.50 -15.99
C THR A 134 10.86 -3.72 -15.30
N LEU A 135 11.15 -2.48 -14.92
CA LEU A 135 10.18 -1.54 -14.36
C LEU A 135 9.45 -0.81 -15.48
N ILE A 136 8.12 -0.96 -15.50
CA ILE A 136 7.24 -0.29 -16.44
C ILE A 136 6.41 0.70 -15.64
N HIS A 137 6.58 1.99 -15.91
CA HIS A 137 5.89 3.06 -15.19
C HIS A 137 4.37 2.93 -15.33
N LEU A 138 3.66 3.09 -14.21
CA LEU A 138 2.20 3.09 -14.15
C LEU A 138 1.68 4.49 -13.83
N HIS A 139 2.18 5.09 -12.75
CA HIS A 139 1.70 6.39 -12.29
C HIS A 139 2.72 7.08 -11.39
N THR A 140 2.71 8.42 -11.39
CA THR A 140 3.48 9.22 -10.43
C THR A 140 2.59 10.30 -9.82
N PHE A 141 2.55 10.35 -8.50
CA PHE A 141 1.99 11.44 -7.74
C PHE A 141 3.08 12.44 -7.36
N ASN A 142 2.75 13.72 -7.43
CA ASN A 142 3.56 14.80 -6.85
C ASN A 142 2.98 15.14 -5.48
N ILE A 143 3.78 14.99 -4.44
CA ILE A 143 3.40 15.10 -3.04
C ILE A 143 4.23 16.18 -2.37
N THR A 144 3.58 17.05 -1.60
CA THR A 144 4.29 17.94 -0.67
C THR A 144 4.46 17.23 0.66
N PHE A 145 5.67 16.73 0.93
CA PHE A 145 5.96 16.03 2.18
C PHE A 145 5.96 16.99 3.37
N THR A 146 4.82 17.07 4.06
CA THR A 146 4.70 17.81 5.32
C THR A 146 5.02 16.94 6.54
N GLN A 147 4.90 15.61 6.38
CA GLN A 147 5.09 14.59 7.41
C GLN A 147 5.60 13.30 6.77
N LEU A 148 6.10 12.36 7.60
CA LEU A 148 6.49 11.03 7.13
C LEU A 148 5.29 10.30 6.49
N LEU A 149 5.59 9.56 5.43
CA LEU A 149 4.66 8.62 4.81
C LEU A 149 4.92 7.22 5.33
N TYR A 150 3.87 6.41 5.37
CA TYR A 150 3.92 5.04 5.84
C TYR A 150 3.36 4.13 4.74
N PRO A 151 4.06 3.05 4.35
CA PRO A 151 3.53 2.06 3.44
C PRO A 151 2.30 1.38 4.06
N GLY A 152 1.29 1.15 3.25
CA GLY A 152 0.06 0.48 3.66
C GLY A 152 -0.45 -0.44 2.57
N PHE A 153 -1.22 -1.43 2.98
CA PHE A 153 -1.81 -2.41 2.08
C PHE A 153 -3.27 -2.63 2.44
N ARG A 154 -4.11 -2.79 1.43
CA ARG A 154 -5.48 -3.28 1.57
C ARG A 154 -5.66 -4.52 0.73
N VAL A 155 -6.18 -5.59 1.32
CA VAL A 155 -6.46 -6.82 0.59
C VAL A 155 -7.97 -7.03 0.59
N TRP A 156 -8.58 -6.95 -0.59
CA TRP A 156 -10.02 -7.21 -0.76
C TRP A 156 -10.27 -8.71 -0.92
N GLU A 157 -9.43 -9.34 -1.74
CA GLU A 157 -9.39 -10.77 -2.04
C GLU A 157 -7.94 -11.12 -2.37
N GLY A 158 -7.51 -12.33 -1.99
CA GLY A 158 -6.16 -12.83 -2.26
C GLY A 158 -5.14 -12.43 -1.20
N SER A 159 -3.95 -12.03 -1.65
CA SER A 159 -2.76 -11.86 -0.81
C SER A 159 -1.84 -10.74 -1.29
N VAL A 160 -0.98 -10.25 -0.39
CA VAL A 160 0.15 -9.37 -0.73
C VAL A 160 1.39 -9.80 0.05
N THR A 161 2.52 -9.87 -0.63
CA THR A 161 3.81 -10.31 -0.08
C THR A 161 4.89 -9.29 -0.41
N LEU A 162 5.59 -8.79 0.60
CA LEU A 162 6.74 -7.91 0.44
C LEU A 162 7.97 -8.70 -0.01
N CYS A 163 8.45 -8.45 -1.23
CA CYS A 163 9.55 -9.19 -1.84
C CYS A 163 10.92 -8.55 -1.59
N SER A 164 10.97 -7.21 -1.61
CA SER A 164 12.20 -6.46 -1.41
C SER A 164 11.91 -5.11 -0.79
N PHE A 165 12.79 -4.66 0.09
CA PHE A 165 12.77 -3.32 0.66
C PHE A 165 14.21 -2.79 0.68
N LYS A 166 14.43 -1.63 0.06
CA LYS A 166 15.75 -0.98 -0.07
C LYS A 166 15.66 0.51 0.24
#